data_AF-A0A1I1X8M9-F1
#
_entry.id   AF-A0A1I1X8M9-F1
#
_cell.length_a   1.000
_cell.length_b   1.000
_cell.length_c   1.000
_cell.angle_alpha   90.00
_cell.angle_beta   90.00
_cell.angle_gamma   90.00
#
_symmetry.space_group_name_H-M   'P 1'
#
loop_
_entity.id
_entity.type
_entity.pdbx_description
1 polymer ?
#
loop_
_entity_poly.entity_id
_entity_poly.type
_entity_poly.pdbx_seq_one_letter_code
_entity_poly.pdbx_strand_id
1 'polypeptide(L)'
;MRHVLKTILAIAPLLPACGDSAQGKDPTDTGGPTGIDSLSTAGGSETSTDATASGGASEAGTITEGGSEGSATAVTVTTTEPPTTTATTGPDDTTTSTSTSTTFPMTSTSLPNTTGFEPPECDPVMKATIRDFRVDHPDFEDFGGDAAYTGLVEEDLGPDNKPVYAHDGATPQTAGPDQFAQWYNDTPDVNMAFEIDIPLTEVSPGQFTYQNNAFFPIDDQGWGNEGNPHNFHFTTEIHTEFTYQGGEVFTFTGDDDLWLFINGKLAIDLGGLHPQLTDTIDLDENAAYLGITVGQNYSMDIFHAERHTTESNFRIDTSIQCFVIPG
;
A
#
# COMPACT_ATOMS: atom_id res chain seq x y z
N MET A 1 10.61 -39.64 29.56
CA MET A 1 11.31 -38.94 30.66
C MET A 1 10.95 -37.47 30.58
N ARG A 2 10.40 -36.92 31.67
CA ARG A 2 10.18 -35.50 32.01
C ARG A 2 9.34 -34.63 31.04
N HIS A 3 8.03 -34.64 31.28
CA HIS A 3 7.15 -33.48 31.05
C HIS A 3 7.42 -32.42 32.14
N VAL A 4 7.54 -31.15 31.74
CA VAL A 4 7.62 -30.01 32.65
C VAL A 4 6.24 -29.36 32.68
N LEU A 5 5.55 -29.55 33.80
CA LEU A 5 4.27 -28.92 34.13
C LEU A 5 4.57 -27.58 34.82
N LYS A 6 4.19 -26.45 34.20
CA LYS A 6 4.25 -25.13 34.86
C LYS A 6 2.91 -24.84 35.53
N THR A 7 2.96 -24.81 36.86
CA THR A 7 1.86 -24.46 37.76
C THR A 7 1.58 -22.96 37.72
N ILE A 8 0.32 -22.58 37.47
CA ILE A 8 -0.20 -21.21 37.62
C ILE A 8 -0.62 -21.02 39.08
N LEU A 9 -0.04 -20.03 39.76
CA LEU A 9 -0.41 -19.59 41.10
C LEU A 9 -1.24 -18.32 40.98
N ALA A 10 -2.55 -18.41 41.19
CA ALA A 10 -3.45 -17.27 41.25
C ALA A 10 -3.38 -16.63 42.66
N ILE A 11 -3.03 -15.34 42.72
CA ILE A 11 -3.07 -14.53 43.94
C ILE A 11 -4.30 -13.60 43.83
N ALA A 12 -5.28 -13.82 44.70
CA ALA A 12 -6.44 -12.96 44.87
C ALA A 12 -6.12 -11.80 45.83
N PRO A 13 -6.51 -10.54 45.55
CA PRO A 13 -6.41 -9.47 46.51
C PRO A 13 -7.67 -9.37 47.39
N LEU A 14 -7.43 -9.25 48.70
CA LEU A 14 -8.42 -8.95 49.74
C LEU A 14 -8.91 -7.49 49.61
N LEU A 15 -10.24 -7.32 49.63
CA LEU A 15 -10.92 -6.05 49.94
C LEU A 15 -10.98 -5.83 51.47
N PRO A 16 -10.88 -4.58 51.94
CA PRO A 16 -11.51 -4.18 53.19
C PRO A 16 -12.71 -3.27 52.93
N ALA A 17 -13.87 -3.69 53.43
CA ALA A 17 -15.08 -2.88 53.57
C ALA A 17 -15.15 -2.30 55.00
N CYS A 18 -15.37 -0.99 55.09
CA CYS A 18 -16.02 -0.18 56.16
C CYS A 18 -15.84 1.29 55.74
N GLY A 19 -16.80 2.21 55.82
CA GLY A 19 -18.12 2.19 56.39
C GLY A 19 -18.86 3.49 56.01
N ASP A 20 -20.14 3.44 56.31
CA ASP A 20 -21.25 4.35 56.04
C ASP A 20 -21.07 5.78 56.61
N SER A 21 -21.54 6.80 55.88
CA SER A 21 -22.08 8.06 56.40
C SER A 21 -22.71 8.89 55.27
N ALA A 22 -24.03 8.80 55.18
CA ALA A 22 -24.87 9.72 54.45
C ALA A 22 -24.84 11.14 55.03
N GLN A 23 -24.83 12.17 54.17
CA GLN A 23 -25.71 13.34 54.30
C GLN A 23 -25.65 14.20 53.04
N GLY A 24 -26.80 14.38 52.39
CA GLY A 24 -26.98 15.38 51.34
C GLY A 24 -27.31 16.76 51.90
N LYS A 25 -26.98 17.80 51.13
CA LYS A 25 -27.75 19.04 50.97
C LYS A 25 -27.13 19.92 49.88
N ASP A 26 -27.96 20.25 48.91
CA ASP A 26 -27.89 21.42 48.00
C ASP A 26 -29.03 22.39 48.44
N PRO A 27 -29.22 23.64 47.97
CA PRO A 27 -28.37 24.62 47.25
C PRO A 27 -28.35 26.03 47.91
N THR A 28 -27.76 27.00 47.18
CA THR A 28 -27.94 28.48 47.22
C THR A 28 -27.14 29.27 48.29
N ASP A 29 -26.29 30.21 47.87
CA ASP A 29 -26.63 31.65 47.89
C ASP A 29 -25.52 32.51 47.25
N THR A 30 -25.99 33.65 46.76
CA THR A 30 -25.46 34.77 45.99
C THR A 30 -24.34 35.61 46.64
N GLY A 31 -23.60 36.36 45.79
CA GLY A 31 -22.90 37.59 46.21
C GLY A 31 -21.58 37.90 45.48
N GLY A 32 -21.63 38.69 44.40
CA GLY A 32 -20.52 39.61 44.06
C GLY A 32 -20.80 40.99 44.70
N PRO A 33 -20.16 42.11 44.27
CA PRO A 33 -18.83 42.33 43.69
C PRO A 33 -18.08 43.55 44.32
N THR A 34 -16.78 43.72 44.10
CA THR A 34 -16.02 45.02 44.11
C THR A 34 -14.63 44.73 43.48
N GLY A 35 -14.20 45.30 42.34
CA GLY A 35 -13.77 46.70 42.13
C GLY A 35 -12.34 46.89 42.70
N ILE A 36 -11.30 47.41 42.03
CA ILE A 36 -11.18 48.42 40.98
C ILE A 36 -9.68 48.54 40.54
N ASP A 37 -9.47 49.00 39.28
CA ASP A 37 -8.45 49.96 38.79
C ASP A 37 -6.94 49.58 38.70
N SER A 38 -6.14 49.92 37.68
CA SER A 38 -6.19 50.93 36.59
C SER A 38 -5.26 50.49 35.41
N LEU A 39 -5.58 50.71 34.12
CA LEU A 39 -5.31 51.89 33.24
C LEU A 39 -3.79 52.21 33.07
N SER A 40 -3.17 52.56 31.94
CA SER A 40 -3.47 52.88 30.52
C SER A 40 -2.12 52.81 29.77
N THR A 41 -2.00 52.76 28.43
CA THR A 41 -1.93 53.96 27.56
C THR A 41 -1.68 53.52 26.11
N ALA A 42 -2.32 54.22 25.17
CA ALA A 42 -2.18 54.12 23.72
C ALA A 42 -1.42 55.33 23.13
N GLY A 43 -0.95 55.20 21.88
CA GLY A 43 -0.43 56.25 20.97
C GLY A 43 0.72 55.67 20.12
N GLY A 44 0.65 55.51 18.79
CA GLY A 44 0.51 56.54 17.72
C GLY A 44 1.89 57.18 17.44
N SER A 45 2.42 57.43 16.25
CA SER A 45 2.04 57.34 14.84
C SER A 45 3.34 57.55 14.00
N GLU A 46 3.34 57.05 12.75
CA GLU A 46 3.87 57.68 11.52
C GLU A 46 5.37 57.75 11.09
N THR A 47 5.59 57.14 9.91
CA THR A 47 6.17 57.64 8.62
C THR A 47 7.67 57.67 8.28
N SER A 48 7.94 57.02 7.13
CA SER A 48 8.65 57.50 5.90
C SER A 48 10.18 57.46 5.81
N THR A 49 10.71 56.69 4.83
CA THR A 49 11.26 57.13 3.51
C THR A 49 11.88 55.89 2.81
N ASP A 50 11.47 55.47 1.60
CA ASP A 50 12.04 55.80 0.26
C ASP A 50 13.55 55.44 0.10
N ALA A 51 14.12 54.84 -0.95
CA ALA A 51 13.70 54.41 -2.29
C ALA A 51 14.86 53.62 -2.99
N THR A 52 14.56 53.00 -4.14
CA THR A 52 15.41 52.90 -5.37
C THR A 52 16.16 51.59 -5.74
N ALA A 53 15.49 50.78 -6.58
CA ALA A 53 15.80 50.36 -7.97
C ALA A 53 17.04 49.52 -8.42
N SER A 54 16.75 48.81 -9.54
CA SER A 54 17.61 48.17 -10.57
C SER A 54 17.95 46.69 -10.30
N GLY A 55 17.46 45.71 -11.08
CA GLY A 55 17.81 45.42 -12.49
C GLY A 55 19.11 44.60 -12.51
N GLY A 56 19.30 43.45 -13.16
CA GLY A 56 18.60 42.62 -14.13
C GLY A 56 19.59 41.50 -14.53
N ALA A 57 19.17 40.65 -15.47
CA ALA A 57 19.96 39.70 -16.26
C ALA A 57 20.31 38.32 -15.68
N SER A 58 19.87 37.34 -16.47
CA SER A 58 20.25 35.94 -16.55
C SER A 58 21.74 35.74 -16.82
N GLU A 59 22.33 34.70 -16.25
CA GLU A 59 23.48 34.01 -16.84
C GLU A 59 23.26 32.50 -16.82
N ALA A 60 23.38 31.92 -18.02
CA ALA A 60 23.46 30.50 -18.27
C ALA A 60 24.83 29.98 -17.84
N GLY A 61 24.83 28.96 -16.98
CA GLY A 61 26.04 28.23 -16.60
C GLY A 61 26.28 27.07 -17.56
N THR A 62 27.20 27.26 -18.51
CA THR A 62 27.82 26.20 -19.31
C THR A 62 28.70 25.34 -18.41
N ILE A 63 28.45 24.03 -18.35
CA ILE A 63 29.36 23.06 -17.72
C ILE A 63 30.10 22.28 -18.81
N THR A 64 31.42 22.29 -18.66
CA THR A 64 32.45 21.78 -19.55
C THR A 64 32.59 20.26 -19.46
N GLU A 65 32.74 19.60 -20.60
CA GLU A 65 33.18 18.20 -20.72
C GLU A 65 34.53 17.96 -20.04
N GLY A 66 34.61 16.87 -19.27
CA GLY A 66 35.83 16.28 -18.78
C GLY A 66 35.68 14.76 -18.75
N GLY A 67 36.27 14.09 -19.74
CA GLY A 67 36.32 12.63 -19.81
C GLY A 67 37.29 12.02 -18.80
N SER A 68 36.99 10.80 -18.37
CA SER A 68 37.99 9.86 -17.87
C SER A 68 37.53 8.43 -18.11
N GLU A 69 38.41 7.67 -18.77
CA GLU A 69 38.25 6.31 -19.23
C GLU A 69 38.33 5.31 -18.07
N GLY A 70 37.40 4.35 -18.04
CA GLY A 70 37.41 3.20 -17.14
C GLY A 70 37.18 1.92 -17.93
N SER A 71 38.28 1.24 -18.23
CA SER A 71 38.40 0.00 -19.01
C SER A 71 37.56 -1.17 -18.48
N ALA A 72 36.74 -1.78 -19.33
CA ALA A 72 36.20 -3.12 -19.12
C ALA A 72 36.49 -4.00 -20.34
N THR A 73 37.21 -5.09 -20.07
CA THR A 73 37.80 -6.03 -21.01
C THR A 73 36.72 -6.90 -21.66
N ALA A 74 36.51 -6.75 -22.97
CA ALA A 74 35.68 -7.66 -23.75
C ALA A 74 36.47 -8.93 -24.10
N VAL A 75 35.99 -10.08 -23.62
CA VAL A 75 36.49 -11.41 -23.97
C VAL A 75 35.84 -11.83 -25.28
N THR A 76 36.62 -11.85 -26.35
CA THR A 76 36.22 -12.37 -27.66
C THR A 76 36.27 -13.90 -27.65
N VAL A 77 35.11 -14.56 -27.76
CA VAL A 77 35.03 -16.00 -28.04
C VAL A 77 34.69 -16.19 -29.51
N THR A 78 35.69 -16.63 -30.27
CA THR A 78 35.55 -17.14 -31.63
C THR A 78 35.22 -18.63 -31.57
N THR A 79 34.07 -19.04 -32.09
CA THR A 79 33.79 -20.47 -32.37
C THR A 79 33.69 -20.69 -33.87
N THR A 80 34.68 -21.43 -34.35
CA THR A 80 34.85 -22.01 -35.67
C THR A 80 33.90 -23.20 -35.89
N GLU A 81 33.20 -23.20 -37.01
CA GLU A 81 32.51 -24.36 -37.61
C GLU A 81 33.54 -25.34 -38.24
N PRO A 82 33.32 -26.67 -38.20
CA PRO A 82 33.43 -27.48 -39.42
C PRO A 82 32.53 -28.78 -39.39
N PRO A 83 32.61 -29.71 -40.38
CA PRO A 83 31.92 -29.66 -41.66
C PRO A 83 31.07 -30.93 -41.97
N THR A 84 30.35 -30.85 -43.09
CA THR A 84 29.55 -31.89 -43.77
C THR A 84 30.31 -33.18 -44.10
N THR A 85 29.65 -34.33 -44.00
CA THR A 85 30.06 -35.59 -44.65
C THR A 85 28.89 -36.33 -45.31
N THR A 86 29.23 -37.06 -46.37
CA THR A 86 28.36 -37.59 -47.42
C THR A 86 28.11 -39.10 -47.29
N ALA A 87 26.85 -39.51 -47.56
CA ALA A 87 26.28 -40.75 -48.12
C ALA A 87 26.92 -42.15 -47.91
N THR A 88 26.08 -43.17 -47.61
CA THR A 88 25.96 -44.41 -48.41
C THR A 88 24.61 -45.16 -48.15
N THR A 89 24.33 -46.14 -48.99
CA THR A 89 23.05 -46.65 -49.56
C THR A 89 22.34 -47.86 -48.90
N GLY A 90 21.00 -47.89 -49.00
CA GLY A 90 20.15 -49.03 -49.42
C GLY A 90 19.34 -49.81 -48.35
N PRO A 91 18.27 -50.58 -48.70
CA PRO A 91 17.42 -50.55 -49.89
C PRO A 91 15.89 -50.49 -49.62
N ASP A 92 15.16 -50.19 -50.71
CA ASP A 92 13.71 -50.34 -51.02
C ASP A 92 12.78 -51.05 -50.02
N ASP A 93 11.67 -50.37 -49.68
CA ASP A 93 10.36 -51.02 -49.63
C ASP A 93 9.32 -50.13 -50.32
N THR A 94 8.80 -50.62 -51.44
CA THR A 94 7.81 -49.97 -52.29
C THR A 94 6.42 -50.29 -51.74
N THR A 95 5.77 -49.34 -51.06
CA THR A 95 4.32 -49.37 -50.89
C THR A 95 3.70 -48.03 -51.27
N THR A 96 3.18 -48.01 -52.48
CA THR A 96 2.29 -46.98 -53.03
C THR A 96 1.04 -46.87 -52.14
N SER A 97 0.87 -45.74 -51.46
CA SER A 97 -0.44 -45.35 -50.93
C SER A 97 -0.74 -43.90 -51.29
N THR A 98 -1.83 -43.77 -52.03
CA THR A 98 -2.37 -42.56 -52.65
C THR A 98 -2.78 -41.55 -51.57
N SER A 99 -2.18 -40.37 -51.61
CA SER A 99 -2.53 -39.22 -50.80
C SER A 99 -3.94 -38.71 -51.17
N THR A 100 -4.91 -39.01 -50.31
CA THR A 100 -6.24 -38.38 -50.38
C THR A 100 -6.26 -37.26 -49.35
N SER A 101 -6.01 -36.04 -49.83
CA SER A 101 -6.25 -34.81 -49.09
C SER A 101 -7.74 -34.73 -48.73
N THR A 102 -8.06 -34.89 -47.45
CA THR A 102 -9.39 -34.61 -46.91
C THR A 102 -9.23 -33.55 -45.85
N THR A 103 -9.39 -32.30 -46.27
CA THR A 103 -9.49 -31.13 -45.39
C THR A 103 -10.76 -31.27 -44.55
N PHE A 104 -10.64 -31.62 -43.28
CA PHE A 104 -11.74 -31.51 -42.32
C PHE A 104 -11.72 -30.09 -41.74
N PRO A 105 -12.77 -29.27 -41.91
CA PRO A 105 -12.89 -28.03 -41.17
C PRO A 105 -13.20 -28.35 -39.70
N MET A 106 -12.24 -28.10 -38.81
CA MET A 106 -12.49 -27.99 -37.36
C MET A 106 -13.37 -26.77 -37.16
N THR A 107 -14.69 -27.00 -37.16
CA THR A 107 -15.65 -26.01 -36.69
C THR A 107 -15.68 -26.19 -35.19
N SER A 108 -15.03 -25.26 -34.46
CA SER A 108 -15.20 -25.12 -33.02
C SER A 108 -16.64 -24.67 -32.78
N THR A 109 -17.53 -25.63 -32.61
CA THR A 109 -18.85 -25.38 -32.02
C THR A 109 -18.64 -25.34 -30.52
N SER A 110 -18.53 -24.13 -29.97
CA SER A 110 -18.71 -23.89 -28.55
C SER A 110 -20.08 -24.42 -28.14
N LEU A 111 -20.08 -25.45 -27.28
CA LEU A 111 -21.29 -25.85 -26.58
C LEU A 111 -21.65 -24.70 -25.62
N PRO A 112 -22.91 -24.24 -25.58
CA PRO A 112 -23.31 -23.25 -24.60
C PRO A 112 -23.15 -23.86 -23.21
N ASN A 113 -22.36 -23.20 -22.36
CA ASN A 113 -22.24 -23.52 -20.94
C ASN A 113 -23.63 -23.30 -20.31
N THR A 114 -24.30 -24.39 -19.91
CA THR A 114 -25.68 -24.34 -19.36
C THR A 114 -25.70 -24.25 -17.84
N THR A 115 -24.56 -24.10 -17.20
CA THR A 115 -24.46 -23.59 -15.84
C THR A 115 -24.16 -22.10 -15.98
N GLY A 116 -25.13 -21.23 -15.65
CA GLY A 116 -24.95 -19.77 -15.59
C GLY A 116 -24.01 -19.32 -14.47
N PHE A 117 -22.94 -20.07 -14.24
CA PHE A 117 -21.81 -19.74 -13.41
C PHE A 117 -20.69 -19.38 -14.39
N GLU A 118 -20.60 -18.10 -14.70
CA GLU A 118 -19.40 -17.54 -15.30
C GLU A 118 -18.30 -17.78 -14.27
N PRO A 119 -17.26 -18.59 -14.56
CA PRO A 119 -16.15 -18.72 -13.63
C PRO A 119 -15.63 -17.32 -13.33
N PRO A 120 -15.33 -16.98 -12.06
CA PRO A 120 -14.82 -15.65 -11.73
C PRO A 120 -13.68 -15.34 -12.69
N GLU A 121 -13.83 -14.27 -13.46
CA GLU A 121 -12.81 -13.88 -14.43
C GLU A 121 -11.57 -13.52 -13.61
N CYS A 122 -10.49 -14.28 -13.79
CA CYS A 122 -9.19 -13.91 -13.27
C CYS A 122 -8.81 -12.58 -13.95
N ASP A 123 -8.98 -11.48 -13.23
CA ASP A 123 -8.68 -10.16 -13.74
C ASP A 123 -7.26 -9.80 -13.27
N PRO A 124 -6.32 -9.51 -14.19
CA PRO A 124 -5.03 -8.93 -13.81
C PRO A 124 -5.18 -7.46 -13.34
N VAL A 125 -6.38 -7.00 -13.01
CA VAL A 125 -6.65 -5.66 -12.52
C VAL A 125 -7.22 -5.75 -11.10
N MET A 126 -6.49 -5.18 -10.14
CA MET A 126 -7.04 -4.93 -8.81
C MET A 126 -7.82 -3.61 -8.84
N LYS A 127 -8.94 -3.55 -8.13
CA LYS A 127 -9.70 -2.31 -7.94
C LYS A 127 -9.29 -1.67 -6.62
N ALA A 128 -9.06 -0.36 -6.66
CA ALA A 128 -8.71 0.40 -5.49
C ALA A 128 -9.69 1.55 -5.26
N THR A 129 -10.08 1.73 -4.01
CA THR A 129 -10.74 2.95 -3.55
C THR A 129 -9.66 3.91 -3.05
N ILE A 130 -9.51 5.04 -3.72
CA ILE A 130 -8.71 6.18 -3.28
C ILE A 130 -9.60 7.11 -2.48
N ARG A 131 -9.15 7.57 -1.30
CA ARG A 131 -9.83 8.63 -0.55
C ARG A 131 -8.93 9.85 -0.47
N ASP A 132 -9.42 10.95 -1.04
CA ASP A 132 -8.79 12.27 -1.03
C ASP A 132 -9.05 12.97 0.30
N PHE A 133 -8.00 13.48 0.94
CA PHE A 133 -8.02 14.24 2.18
C PHE A 133 -7.56 15.67 1.91
N ARG A 134 -7.89 16.57 2.84
CA ARG A 134 -7.30 17.90 2.84
C ARG A 134 -5.99 17.90 3.61
N VAL A 135 -5.11 18.83 3.23
CA VAL A 135 -3.86 19.15 3.92
C VAL A 135 -4.09 19.62 5.37
N ASP A 136 -5.30 20.07 5.71
CA ASP A 136 -5.65 20.45 7.08
C ASP A 136 -6.09 19.28 7.97
N HIS A 137 -6.14 18.06 7.43
CA HIS A 137 -6.33 16.86 8.23
C HIS A 137 -5.07 16.57 9.06
N PRO A 138 -5.15 16.34 10.39
CA PRO A 138 -3.98 16.27 11.28
C PRO A 138 -2.96 15.16 11.02
N ASP A 139 -3.24 14.23 10.11
CA ASP A 139 -2.34 13.13 9.73
C ASP A 139 -1.58 13.37 8.42
N PHE A 140 -1.87 14.46 7.71
CA PHE A 140 -1.26 14.82 6.44
C PHE A 140 -0.34 16.03 6.63
N GLU A 141 0.88 15.96 6.10
CA GLU A 141 1.96 16.97 6.21
C GLU A 141 2.47 17.33 7.62
N ASP A 142 1.82 16.88 8.70
CA ASP A 142 2.15 17.25 10.08
C ASP A 142 3.23 16.35 10.74
N PHE A 143 3.59 15.25 10.10
CA PHE A 143 4.58 14.28 10.60
C PHE A 143 5.82 14.22 9.70
N GLY A 144 6.87 13.54 10.17
CA GLY A 144 8.03 13.21 9.34
C GLY A 144 8.69 11.91 9.81
N GLY A 145 9.51 11.31 8.95
CA GLY A 145 10.23 10.08 9.24
C GLY A 145 11.17 9.69 8.10
N ASP A 146 12.14 8.83 8.41
CA ASP A 146 13.12 8.29 7.45
C ASP A 146 13.21 6.75 7.52
N ALA A 147 12.29 6.11 8.24
CA ALA A 147 12.23 4.67 8.43
C ALA A 147 10.81 4.24 8.83
N ALA A 148 10.43 3.01 8.50
CA ALA A 148 9.16 2.43 8.90
C ALA A 148 8.97 2.47 10.43
N TYR A 149 7.78 2.91 10.83
CA TYR A 149 7.23 2.85 12.18
C TYR A 149 6.17 1.74 12.22
N THR A 150 6.64 0.50 12.36
CA THR A 150 5.76 -0.67 12.39
C THR A 150 4.94 -0.74 13.68
N GLY A 151 3.82 -1.46 13.62
CA GLY A 151 2.90 -1.66 14.74
C GLY A 151 1.89 -0.54 14.94
N LEU A 152 1.65 0.32 13.95
CA LEU A 152 0.54 1.30 13.96
C LEU A 152 -0.83 0.61 13.93
N VAL A 153 -0.91 -0.56 13.30
CA VAL A 153 -2.12 -1.37 13.17
C VAL A 153 -1.97 -2.70 13.91
N GLU A 154 -3.09 -3.27 14.36
CA GLU A 154 -3.13 -4.59 14.98
C GLU A 154 -2.80 -5.71 13.97
N GLU A 155 -2.39 -6.88 14.48
CA GLU A 155 -2.06 -8.05 13.63
C GLU A 155 -3.29 -8.63 12.91
N ASP A 156 -4.49 -8.37 13.42
CA ASP A 156 -5.77 -8.85 12.90
C ASP A 156 -6.57 -7.69 12.29
N LEU A 157 -7.15 -7.92 11.10
CA LEU A 157 -8.16 -7.00 10.56
C LEU A 157 -9.39 -6.91 11.47
N GLY A 158 -10.02 -5.75 11.44
CA GLY A 158 -11.31 -5.52 12.05
C GLY A 158 -12.43 -6.35 11.40
N PRO A 159 -13.60 -6.45 12.04
CA PRO A 159 -14.75 -7.17 11.48
C PRO A 159 -15.33 -6.52 10.21
N ASP A 160 -14.89 -5.31 9.88
CA ASP A 160 -15.17 -4.56 8.66
C ASP A 160 -14.11 -4.75 7.56
N ASN A 161 -13.16 -5.68 7.78
CA ASN A 161 -11.99 -5.94 6.93
C ASN A 161 -11.04 -4.75 6.81
N LYS A 162 -11.03 -3.81 7.77
CA LYS A 162 -10.12 -2.65 7.77
C LYS A 162 -9.06 -2.76 8.87
N PRO A 163 -7.91 -2.06 8.73
CA PRO A 163 -6.88 -2.08 9.76
C PRO A 163 -7.41 -1.47 11.06
N VAL A 164 -7.12 -2.14 12.17
CA VAL A 164 -7.45 -1.63 13.51
C VAL A 164 -6.24 -0.88 14.04
N TYR A 165 -6.41 0.36 14.48
CA TYR A 165 -5.32 1.15 15.07
C TYR A 165 -4.88 0.56 16.43
N ALA A 166 -3.57 0.34 16.62
CA ALA A 166 -3.03 -0.43 17.75
C ALA A 166 -2.75 0.38 19.03
N HIS A 167 -3.01 1.69 19.04
CA HIS A 167 -2.63 2.58 20.14
C HIS A 167 -3.82 3.35 20.73
N ASP A 168 -3.79 3.58 22.05
CA ASP A 168 -4.84 4.33 22.77
C ASP A 168 -4.86 5.84 22.44
N GLY A 169 -3.86 6.36 21.72
CA GLY A 169 -3.71 7.78 21.44
C GLY A 169 -2.74 8.07 20.30
N ALA A 170 -2.32 9.33 20.20
CA ALA A 170 -1.33 9.77 19.22
C ALA A 170 -0.01 8.99 19.34
N THR A 171 0.66 8.82 18.20
CA THR A 171 2.02 8.29 18.11
C THR A 171 2.95 9.38 17.54
N PRO A 172 4.27 9.11 17.43
CA PRO A 172 5.14 9.98 16.65
C PRO A 172 4.81 10.08 15.15
N GLN A 173 3.88 9.26 14.63
CA GLN A 173 3.53 9.18 13.20
C GLN A 173 2.05 9.44 12.91
N THR A 174 1.18 9.53 13.91
CA THR A 174 -0.28 9.67 13.74
C THR A 174 -0.89 10.49 14.88
N ALA A 175 -1.93 11.26 14.60
CA ALA A 175 -2.62 12.14 15.53
C ALA A 175 -3.50 11.38 16.55
N GLY A 176 -3.84 10.12 16.27
CA GLY A 176 -4.50 9.22 17.19
C GLY A 176 -5.61 8.37 16.56
N PRO A 177 -6.33 7.58 17.37
CA PRO A 177 -7.32 6.62 16.88
C PRO A 177 -8.48 7.29 16.13
N ASP A 178 -8.93 8.47 16.56
CA ASP A 178 -10.07 9.17 15.95
C ASP A 178 -9.77 9.68 14.52
N GLN A 179 -8.52 10.06 14.26
CA GLN A 179 -8.08 10.54 12.95
C GLN A 179 -7.77 9.34 12.04
N PHE A 180 -7.06 8.33 12.55
CA PHE A 180 -6.80 7.09 11.79
C PHE A 180 -8.09 6.38 11.35
N ALA A 181 -9.14 6.39 12.18
CA ALA A 181 -10.44 5.80 11.82
C ALA A 181 -11.06 6.40 10.54
N GLN A 182 -10.61 7.58 10.10
CA GLN A 182 -11.10 8.26 8.90
C GLN A 182 -10.37 7.82 7.63
N TRP A 183 -9.18 7.22 7.74
CA TRP A 183 -8.30 6.89 6.61
C TRP A 183 -9.01 6.01 5.58
N TYR A 184 -9.59 4.92 6.04
CA TYR A 184 -10.25 3.93 5.16
C TYR A 184 -11.77 3.96 5.28
N ASN A 185 -12.38 5.04 5.80
CA ASN A 185 -13.83 5.16 5.92
C ASN A 185 -14.33 6.45 5.28
N ASP A 186 -15.35 6.33 4.43
CA ASP A 186 -16.01 7.48 3.80
C ASP A 186 -16.63 8.37 4.87
N THR A 187 -16.01 9.52 5.11
CA THR A 187 -16.38 10.42 6.20
C THR A 187 -16.80 11.77 5.60
N PRO A 188 -18.10 12.14 5.71
CA PRO A 188 -18.60 13.39 5.13
C PRO A 188 -17.77 14.60 5.58
N ASP A 189 -17.45 15.48 4.62
CA ASP A 189 -16.65 16.69 4.79
C ASP A 189 -15.18 16.46 5.22
N VAL A 190 -14.74 15.20 5.37
CA VAL A 190 -13.34 14.83 5.66
C VAL A 190 -12.64 14.31 4.41
N ASN A 191 -13.25 13.33 3.71
CA ASN A 191 -12.65 12.73 2.52
C ASN A 191 -13.64 12.55 1.36
N MET A 192 -13.09 12.34 0.16
CA MET A 192 -13.85 11.99 -1.05
C MET A 192 -13.30 10.72 -1.68
N ALA A 193 -14.17 9.74 -1.92
CA ALA A 193 -13.79 8.46 -2.50
C ALA A 193 -13.84 8.46 -4.04
N PHE A 194 -12.83 7.84 -4.66
CA PHE A 194 -12.67 7.64 -6.10
C PHE A 194 -12.24 6.20 -6.37
N GLU A 195 -12.79 5.59 -7.42
CA GLU A 195 -12.41 4.24 -7.83
C GLU A 195 -11.36 4.29 -8.94
N ILE A 196 -10.30 3.50 -8.80
CA ILE A 196 -9.28 3.33 -9.83
C ILE A 196 -8.97 1.85 -10.07
N ASP A 197 -8.37 1.58 -11.23
CA ASP A 197 -7.87 0.27 -11.60
C ASP A 197 -6.33 0.23 -11.45
N ILE A 198 -5.81 -0.84 -10.87
CA ILE A 198 -4.39 -1.16 -10.71
C ILE A 198 -4.06 -2.37 -11.61
N PRO A 199 -3.69 -2.14 -12.88
CA PRO A 199 -3.42 -3.21 -13.83
C PRO A 199 -2.03 -3.84 -13.63
N LEU A 200 -2.00 -5.10 -13.24
CA LEU A 200 -0.79 -5.92 -13.21
C LEU A 200 -0.44 -6.41 -14.61
N THR A 201 0.85 -6.34 -14.96
CA THR A 201 1.38 -6.83 -16.24
C THR A 201 2.30 -8.02 -16.00
N GLU A 202 2.12 -9.11 -16.75
CA GLU A 202 3.05 -10.23 -16.72
C GLU A 202 4.38 -9.83 -17.38
N VAL A 203 5.45 -9.75 -16.59
CA VAL A 203 6.80 -9.34 -17.04
C VAL A 203 7.69 -10.53 -17.42
N SER A 204 7.36 -11.70 -16.89
CA SER A 204 7.93 -13.00 -17.26
C SER A 204 6.95 -14.11 -16.86
N PRO A 205 7.05 -15.34 -17.40
CA PRO A 205 6.07 -16.39 -17.13
C PRO A 205 5.80 -16.57 -15.62
N GLY A 206 4.57 -16.27 -15.19
CA GLY A 206 4.12 -16.38 -13.80
C GLY A 206 4.54 -15.25 -12.87
N GLN A 207 5.15 -14.17 -13.37
CA GLN A 207 5.52 -12.98 -12.58
C GLN A 207 4.81 -11.73 -13.09
N PHE A 208 4.10 -11.06 -12.20
CA PHE A 208 3.27 -9.90 -12.49
C PHE A 208 3.78 -8.67 -11.75
N THR A 209 3.74 -7.52 -12.42
CA THR A 209 4.17 -6.25 -11.86
C THR A 209 3.18 -5.13 -12.19
N TYR A 210 2.88 -4.31 -11.19
CA TYR A 210 2.43 -2.93 -11.39
C TYR A 210 3.52 -2.02 -10.83
N GLN A 211 3.91 -0.99 -11.57
CA GLN A 211 4.88 -0.01 -11.10
C GLN A 211 4.49 1.38 -11.55
N ASN A 212 4.37 2.28 -10.59
CA ASN A 212 4.23 3.70 -10.82
C ASN A 212 5.10 4.48 -9.82
N ASN A 213 6.12 5.18 -10.31
CA ASN A 213 7.02 6.01 -9.49
C ASN A 213 6.54 7.47 -9.37
N ALA A 214 5.32 7.75 -9.83
CA ALA A 214 4.62 9.03 -9.71
C ALA A 214 3.12 8.73 -9.53
N PHE A 215 2.80 8.01 -8.46
CA PHE A 215 1.47 7.50 -8.19
C PHE A 215 0.56 8.62 -7.65
N PHE A 216 0.08 9.47 -8.55
CA PHE A 216 -0.86 10.56 -8.23
C PHE A 216 -2.21 10.34 -8.93
N PRO A 217 -2.98 9.29 -8.53
CA PRO A 217 -4.16 8.86 -9.28
C PRO A 217 -5.31 9.88 -9.29
N ILE A 218 -5.29 10.83 -8.36
CA ILE A 218 -6.35 11.82 -8.16
C ILE A 218 -5.85 13.27 -8.32
N ASP A 219 -4.78 13.48 -9.10
CA ASP A 219 -4.35 14.83 -9.50
C ASP A 219 -5.52 15.64 -10.07
N ASP A 220 -5.64 16.90 -9.62
CA ASP A 220 -6.68 17.86 -9.99
C ASP A 220 -8.13 17.42 -9.68
N GLN A 221 -8.33 16.33 -8.91
CA GLN A 221 -9.64 15.83 -8.46
C GLN A 221 -9.88 16.17 -6.98
N GLY A 222 -11.12 15.97 -6.50
CA GLY A 222 -11.47 16.18 -5.09
C GLY A 222 -11.24 17.63 -4.64
N TRP A 223 -10.46 17.81 -3.57
CA TRP A 223 -10.01 19.11 -3.06
C TRP A 223 -8.86 19.71 -3.88
N GLY A 224 -8.36 18.98 -4.89
CA GLY A 224 -7.28 19.36 -5.78
C GLY A 224 -5.91 19.18 -5.12
N ASN A 225 -4.86 19.68 -5.77
CA ASN A 225 -3.48 19.48 -5.30
C ASN A 225 -3.09 20.44 -4.15
N GLU A 226 -4.03 21.25 -3.66
CA GLU A 226 -3.87 22.17 -2.52
C GLU A 226 -2.63 23.09 -2.55
N GLY A 227 -2.20 23.47 -3.76
CA GLY A 227 -1.05 24.35 -3.98
C GLY A 227 0.25 23.64 -4.31
N ASN A 228 0.26 22.30 -4.24
CA ASN A 228 1.35 21.45 -4.71
C ASN A 228 1.24 21.15 -6.21
N PRO A 229 2.32 20.67 -6.86
CA PRO A 229 2.26 20.18 -8.24
C PRO A 229 1.37 18.94 -8.41
N HIS A 230 1.28 18.10 -7.38
CA HIS A 230 0.51 16.85 -7.35
C HIS A 230 -0.32 16.75 -6.07
N ASN A 231 -1.32 15.88 -6.06
CA ASN A 231 -2.08 15.54 -4.86
C ASN A 231 -1.33 14.47 -4.04
N PHE A 232 -0.90 14.83 -2.81
CA PHE A 232 -0.18 13.97 -1.87
C PHE A 232 -1.03 13.56 -0.67
N HIS A 233 -2.34 13.85 -0.67
CA HIS A 233 -3.16 13.68 0.52
C HIS A 233 -4.23 12.64 0.26
N PHE A 234 -3.82 11.37 0.20
CA PHE A 234 -4.78 10.30 -0.06
C PHE A 234 -4.43 8.97 0.58
N THR A 235 -5.44 8.14 0.73
CA THR A 235 -5.27 6.73 1.10
C THR A 235 -5.73 5.82 -0.03
N THR A 236 -5.10 4.67 -0.19
CA THR A 236 -5.47 3.62 -1.13
C THR A 236 -5.93 2.38 -0.38
N GLU A 237 -7.11 1.85 -0.72
CA GLU A 237 -7.68 0.62 -0.18
C GLU A 237 -7.97 -0.36 -1.31
N ILE A 238 -7.47 -1.59 -1.21
CA ILE A 238 -7.71 -2.67 -2.17
C ILE A 238 -8.19 -3.91 -1.40
N HIS A 239 -9.29 -4.49 -1.86
CA HIS A 239 -9.76 -5.81 -1.42
C HIS A 239 -9.79 -6.77 -2.60
N THR A 240 -9.14 -7.92 -2.46
CA THR A 240 -9.14 -8.98 -3.47
C THR A 240 -9.10 -10.36 -2.82
N GLU A 241 -9.43 -11.40 -3.59
CA GLU A 241 -9.24 -12.79 -3.22
C GLU A 241 -8.31 -13.48 -4.20
N PHE A 242 -7.55 -14.46 -3.71
CA PHE A 242 -6.72 -15.32 -4.54
C PHE A 242 -6.78 -16.77 -4.07
N THR A 243 -6.52 -17.71 -4.98
CA THR A 243 -6.31 -19.11 -4.61
C THR A 243 -4.82 -19.32 -4.32
N TYR A 244 -4.49 -19.76 -3.12
CA TYR A 244 -3.12 -20.12 -2.76
C TYR A 244 -2.75 -21.50 -3.34
N GLN A 245 -1.82 -21.57 -4.27
CA GLN A 245 -1.35 -22.77 -4.98
C GLN A 245 -0.03 -23.33 -4.44
N GLY A 246 0.67 -22.58 -3.59
CA GLY A 246 2.01 -22.89 -3.08
C GLY A 246 3.11 -22.26 -3.92
N GLY A 247 4.12 -21.71 -3.23
CA GLY A 247 5.28 -21.04 -3.79
C GLY A 247 5.05 -19.56 -4.16
N GLU A 248 3.89 -19.00 -3.84
CA GLU A 248 3.63 -17.59 -4.12
C GLU A 248 4.44 -16.63 -3.26
N VAL A 249 4.86 -15.54 -3.88
CA VAL A 249 5.57 -14.43 -3.25
C VAL A 249 4.88 -13.15 -3.64
N PHE A 250 4.73 -12.23 -2.68
CA PHE A 250 4.24 -10.88 -2.91
C PHE A 250 5.24 -9.87 -2.35
N THR A 251 5.56 -8.85 -3.14
CA THR A 251 6.46 -7.76 -2.77
C THR A 251 5.74 -6.44 -2.99
N PHE A 252 5.81 -5.57 -2.00
CA PHE A 252 5.45 -4.16 -2.17
C PHE A 252 6.68 -3.28 -2.12
N THR A 253 6.67 -2.19 -2.88
CA THR A 253 7.66 -1.12 -2.77
C THR A 253 6.99 0.23 -2.93
N GLY A 254 7.19 1.12 -1.96
CA GLY A 254 6.58 2.44 -1.97
C GLY A 254 6.84 3.24 -0.70
N ASP A 255 6.16 4.36 -0.63
CA ASP A 255 6.06 5.37 0.42
C ASP A 255 4.58 5.85 0.45
N ASP A 256 4.04 6.41 1.53
CA ASP A 256 4.60 6.54 2.88
C ASP A 256 4.24 5.33 3.75
N ASP A 257 2.95 5.05 3.97
CA ASP A 257 2.49 3.97 4.82
C ASP A 257 1.94 2.81 3.98
N LEU A 258 2.24 1.56 4.34
CA LEU A 258 1.61 0.38 3.76
C LEU A 258 1.41 -0.77 4.76
N TRP A 259 0.21 -1.37 4.69
CA TRP A 259 -0.10 -2.65 5.30
C TRP A 259 -0.70 -3.62 4.28
N LEU A 260 -0.18 -4.85 4.25
CA LEU A 260 -0.76 -5.99 3.54
C LEU A 260 -1.30 -6.97 4.56
N PHE A 261 -2.57 -7.33 4.42
CA PHE A 261 -3.18 -8.43 5.16
C PHE A 261 -3.50 -9.58 4.22
N ILE A 262 -3.25 -10.81 4.67
CA ILE A 262 -3.66 -12.03 3.99
C ILE A 262 -4.48 -12.85 4.96
N ASN A 263 -5.70 -13.24 4.55
CA ASN A 263 -6.63 -13.98 5.40
C ASN A 263 -6.87 -13.28 6.76
N GLY A 264 -6.99 -11.94 6.72
CA GLY A 264 -7.17 -11.10 7.89
C GLY A 264 -5.95 -10.93 8.79
N LYS A 265 -4.78 -11.47 8.43
CA LYS A 265 -3.53 -11.38 9.20
C LYS A 265 -2.52 -10.46 8.55
N LEU A 266 -1.92 -9.56 9.34
CA LEU A 266 -0.88 -8.62 8.90
C LEU A 266 0.35 -9.38 8.39
N ALA A 267 0.62 -9.28 7.09
CA ALA A 267 1.67 -9.99 6.36
C ALA A 267 2.85 -9.08 6.00
N ILE A 268 2.62 -7.80 5.68
CA ILE A 268 3.65 -6.78 5.52
C ILE A 268 3.23 -5.54 6.32
N ASP A 269 4.18 -4.96 7.06
CA ASP A 269 4.00 -3.72 7.81
C ASP A 269 5.14 -2.76 7.49
N LEU A 270 4.80 -1.75 6.68
CA LEU A 270 5.60 -0.61 6.33
C LEU A 270 4.84 0.67 6.74
N GLY A 271 4.26 0.68 7.96
CA GLY A 271 3.62 1.88 8.49
C GLY A 271 4.61 3.00 8.81
N GLY A 272 4.11 4.21 8.97
CA GLY A 272 4.85 5.44 9.27
C GLY A 272 5.49 6.09 8.06
N LEU A 273 5.73 7.41 8.14
CA LEU A 273 6.37 8.15 7.06
C LEU A 273 7.82 7.68 6.82
N HIS A 274 8.11 7.31 5.58
CA HIS A 274 9.44 6.91 5.16
C HIS A 274 9.65 7.14 3.66
N PRO A 275 10.88 7.38 3.19
CA PRO A 275 11.22 7.23 1.77
C PRO A 275 10.88 5.82 1.28
N GLN A 276 10.81 5.60 -0.04
CA GLN A 276 10.59 4.28 -0.62
C GLN A 276 11.28 3.12 0.13
N LEU A 277 10.47 2.23 0.71
CA LEU A 277 10.91 0.96 1.31
C LEU A 277 10.32 -0.21 0.53
N THR A 278 10.91 -1.39 0.73
CA THR A 278 10.48 -2.66 0.11
C THR A 278 10.35 -3.72 1.19
N ASP A 279 9.28 -4.50 1.12
CA ASP A 279 9.16 -5.75 1.88
C ASP A 279 8.51 -6.84 1.02
N THR A 280 8.82 -8.08 1.37
CA THR A 280 8.43 -9.28 0.62
C THR A 280 7.92 -10.35 1.57
N ILE A 281 6.76 -10.91 1.24
CA ILE A 281 6.19 -12.08 1.92
C ILE A 281 6.29 -13.31 1.01
N ASP A 282 6.95 -14.37 1.51
CA ASP A 282 6.85 -15.72 0.97
C ASP A 282 5.69 -16.44 1.67
N LEU A 283 4.68 -16.87 0.90
CA LEU A 283 3.46 -17.44 1.45
C LEU A 283 3.67 -18.86 2.01
N ASP A 284 4.64 -19.64 1.48
CA ASP A 284 4.94 -20.97 2.00
C ASP A 284 5.60 -20.88 3.38
N GLU A 285 6.54 -19.96 3.55
CA GLU A 285 7.23 -19.73 4.82
C GLU A 285 6.28 -19.23 5.92
N ASN A 286 5.24 -18.50 5.53
CA ASN A 286 4.30 -17.85 6.45
C ASN A 286 2.92 -18.52 6.53
N ALA A 287 2.72 -19.64 5.81
CA ALA A 287 1.42 -20.28 5.68
C ALA A 287 0.74 -20.59 7.02
N ALA A 288 1.53 -21.04 8.00
CA ALA A 288 1.02 -21.38 9.33
C ALA A 288 0.56 -20.16 10.14
N TYR A 289 1.24 -19.02 10.01
CA TYR A 289 0.87 -17.77 10.70
C TYR A 289 -0.35 -17.13 10.04
N LEU A 290 -0.36 -17.06 8.71
CA LEU A 290 -1.46 -16.54 7.90
C LEU A 290 -2.70 -17.46 7.95
N GLY A 291 -2.55 -18.70 8.39
CA GLY A 291 -3.64 -19.67 8.44
C GLY A 291 -4.09 -20.15 7.06
N ILE A 292 -3.17 -20.19 6.09
CA ILE A 292 -3.46 -20.56 4.70
C ILE A 292 -3.03 -21.99 4.37
N THR A 293 -3.70 -22.62 3.40
CA THR A 293 -3.47 -23.99 2.96
C THR A 293 -3.66 -24.07 1.46
N VAL A 294 -2.75 -24.78 0.78
CA VAL A 294 -2.78 -24.94 -0.68
C VAL A 294 -4.13 -25.44 -1.19
N GLY A 295 -4.60 -24.82 -2.27
CA GLY A 295 -5.86 -25.10 -2.96
C GLY A 295 -7.09 -24.40 -2.37
N GLN A 296 -6.93 -23.53 -1.37
CA GLN A 296 -8.03 -22.73 -0.81
C GLN A 296 -7.95 -21.27 -1.25
N ASN A 297 -9.07 -20.56 -1.17
CA ASN A 297 -9.17 -19.13 -1.46
C ASN A 297 -9.02 -18.31 -0.19
N TYR A 298 -8.31 -17.18 -0.27
CA TYR A 298 -8.04 -16.28 0.83
C TYR A 298 -8.19 -14.82 0.40
N SER A 299 -8.56 -13.96 1.36
CA SER A 299 -8.54 -12.51 1.13
C SER A 299 -7.10 -12.00 1.11
N MET A 300 -6.91 -10.94 0.34
CA MET A 300 -5.74 -10.08 0.34
C MET A 300 -6.25 -8.64 0.38
N ASP A 301 -5.86 -7.92 1.42
CA ASP A 301 -6.35 -6.58 1.72
C ASP A 301 -5.12 -5.65 1.84
N ILE A 302 -5.04 -4.63 0.99
CA ILE A 302 -3.90 -3.71 0.91
C ILE A 302 -4.39 -2.32 1.31
N PHE A 303 -3.67 -1.72 2.24
CA PHE A 303 -3.94 -0.39 2.77
C PHE A 303 -2.67 0.43 2.62
N HIS A 304 -2.78 1.59 1.97
CA HIS A 304 -1.68 2.52 1.76
C HIS A 304 -2.13 3.94 2.08
N ALA A 305 -1.21 4.78 2.52
CA ALA A 305 -1.44 6.22 2.64
C ALA A 305 -0.23 6.98 2.08
N GLU A 306 -0.53 7.94 1.19
CA GLU A 306 0.38 8.99 0.75
C GLU A 306 0.00 10.23 1.56
N ARG A 307 0.93 10.77 2.36
CA ARG A 307 0.59 11.87 3.28
C ARG A 307 1.74 12.83 3.54
N HIS A 308 2.83 12.75 2.77
CA HIS A 308 3.93 13.71 2.83
C HIS A 308 4.48 14.13 1.45
N THR A 309 4.67 15.42 1.25
CA THR A 309 5.17 16.01 0.00
C THR A 309 6.65 15.73 -0.27
N THR A 310 7.00 14.62 -0.94
CA THR A 310 8.26 14.55 -1.71
C THR A 310 8.20 13.72 -2.98
N GLU A 311 7.74 12.47 -2.88
CA GLU A 311 7.58 11.52 -3.99
C GLU A 311 6.32 10.68 -3.70
N SER A 312 5.83 9.94 -4.69
CA SER A 312 4.77 8.94 -4.45
C SER A 312 5.02 7.72 -5.33
N ASN A 313 5.37 6.62 -4.68
CA ASN A 313 5.80 5.40 -5.31
C ASN A 313 4.87 4.26 -4.93
N PHE A 314 4.32 3.56 -5.93
CA PHE A 314 3.46 2.41 -5.73
C PHE A 314 3.87 1.29 -6.68
N ARG A 315 4.47 0.23 -6.13
CA ARG A 315 4.89 -0.93 -6.89
C ARG A 315 4.50 -2.23 -6.20
N ILE A 316 3.94 -3.13 -7.00
CA ILE A 316 3.63 -4.51 -6.62
C ILE A 316 4.38 -5.43 -7.58
N ASP A 317 5.10 -6.41 -7.03
CA ASP A 317 5.59 -7.57 -7.76
C ASP A 317 5.04 -8.84 -7.11
N THR A 318 4.45 -9.75 -7.88
CA THR A 318 3.84 -10.96 -7.34
C THR A 318 3.90 -12.14 -8.30
N SER A 319 3.89 -13.35 -7.76
CA SER A 319 3.68 -14.58 -8.53
C SER A 319 2.25 -15.12 -8.43
N ILE A 320 1.36 -14.42 -7.74
CA ILE A 320 -0.07 -14.73 -7.70
C ILE A 320 -0.67 -14.42 -9.07
N GLN A 321 -1.23 -15.46 -9.71
CA GLN A 321 -1.68 -15.40 -11.11
C GLN A 321 -3.11 -14.90 -11.29
N CYS A 322 -3.94 -15.00 -10.25
CA CYS A 322 -5.37 -14.75 -10.36
C CYS A 322 -5.85 -14.03 -9.12
N PHE A 323 -6.31 -12.81 -9.34
CA PHE A 323 -7.05 -12.02 -8.38
C PHE A 323 -8.51 -11.97 -8.78
N VAL A 324 -9.39 -12.05 -7.79
CA VAL A 324 -10.83 -11.96 -7.95
C VAL A 324 -11.33 -10.82 -7.08
N ILE A 325 -12.23 -10.01 -7.60
CA ILE A 325 -12.90 -8.97 -6.82
C ILE A 325 -13.88 -9.68 -5.86
N PRO A 326 -13.86 -9.41 -4.55
CA PRO A 326 -14.78 -10.03 -3.60
C PRO A 326 -16.23 -9.74 -4.02
N GLY A 327 -17.08 -10.78 -3.99
CA GLY A 327 -18.48 -10.71 -4.44
C GLY A 327 -19.45 -10.09 -3.44
#